data_AF-A0A9E5ZN84-F1
#
_entry.id   AF-A0A9E5ZN84-F1
#
_cell.length_a   1.000
_cell.length_b   1.000
_cell.length_c   1.000
_cell.angle_alpha   90.00
_cell.angle_beta   90.00
_cell.angle_gamma   90.00
#
_symmetry.space_group_name_H-M   'P 1'
#
loop_
_entity.id
_entity.type
_entity.pdbx_description
1 polymer ?
#
loop_
_entity_poly.entity_id
_entity_poly.type
_entity_poly.pdbx_seq_one_letter_code
_entity_poly.pdbx_strand_id
1 'polypeptide(L)'
;MKKKVSKGIVQLCCAIFTLFVCATAAAQQTGKFTYQGKEVNLPPDAVFRPKFFKFIDYSEKLNTVNNQSVNKNFMAEFSEEDIQKFETIYQEDYTYYQEAVTYFNKLSDKVNRALTVKQLWYIYMYDQELKNKLLYF
;
A
#
# COMPACT_ATOMS: atom_id res chain seq x y z
N MET A 1 -18.11 20.21 -25.84
CA MET A 1 -16.65 20.00 -25.77
C MET A 1 -16.37 18.76 -24.92
N LYS A 2 -15.89 17.67 -25.52
CA LYS A 2 -15.48 16.47 -24.79
C LYS A 2 -14.16 16.79 -24.08
N LYS A 3 -14.18 16.98 -22.76
CA LYS A 3 -12.95 17.08 -21.95
C LYS A 3 -12.23 15.73 -22.07
N LYS A 4 -11.19 15.67 -22.91
CA LYS A 4 -10.23 14.57 -22.92
C LYS A 4 -9.54 14.59 -21.56
N VAL A 5 -9.93 13.66 -20.69
CA VAL A 5 -9.14 13.31 -19.52
C VAL A 5 -7.76 12.94 -20.04
N SER A 6 -6.75 13.73 -19.65
CA SER A 6 -5.36 13.50 -20.05
C SER A 6 -4.97 12.12 -19.57
N LYS A 7 -4.65 11.23 -20.52
CA LYS A 7 -4.18 9.85 -20.24
C LYS A 7 -3.01 9.81 -19.24
N GLY A 8 -2.28 10.92 -19.06
CA GLY A 8 -1.17 11.03 -18.12
C GLY A 8 -1.55 11.01 -16.62
N ILE A 9 -2.74 11.47 -16.23
CA ILE A 9 -3.12 11.57 -14.80
C ILE A 9 -3.63 10.22 -14.27
N VAL A 10 -4.44 9.52 -15.05
CA VAL A 10 -4.87 8.13 -14.75
C VAL A 10 -3.65 7.19 -14.71
N GLN A 11 -2.65 7.46 -15.54
CA GLN A 11 -1.41 6.68 -15.57
C GLN A 11 -0.50 6.96 -14.35
N LEU A 12 -0.62 8.12 -13.69
CA LEU A 12 0.18 8.46 -12.50
C LEU A 12 -0.42 7.85 -11.22
N CYS A 13 -1.75 7.91 -11.04
CA CYS A 13 -2.42 7.24 -9.92
C CYS A 13 -2.29 5.71 -10.01
N CYS A 14 -2.35 5.15 -11.23
CA CYS A 14 -1.91 3.78 -11.45
C CYS A 14 -0.41 3.64 -11.14
N ALA A 15 0.49 4.48 -11.65
CA ALA A 15 1.96 4.35 -11.49
C ALA A 15 2.43 4.28 -10.03
N ILE A 16 1.77 4.97 -9.11
CA ILE A 16 2.24 5.08 -7.72
C ILE A 16 1.97 3.79 -6.92
N PHE A 17 0.83 3.14 -7.15
CA PHE A 17 0.57 1.78 -6.65
C PHE A 17 1.17 0.68 -7.55
N THR A 18 1.32 0.93 -8.85
CA THR A 18 1.87 -0.02 -9.84
C THR A 18 3.41 -0.02 -9.88
N LEU A 19 4.08 0.94 -9.24
CA LEU A 19 5.51 0.86 -8.88
C LEU A 19 5.76 -0.12 -7.71
N PHE A 20 4.73 -0.44 -6.91
CA PHE A 20 4.77 -1.56 -5.96
C PHE A 20 4.19 -2.86 -6.52
N VAL A 21 3.39 -2.80 -7.59
CA VAL A 21 2.69 -3.94 -8.18
C VAL A 21 2.86 -3.90 -9.70
N CYS A 22 3.94 -4.48 -10.22
CA CYS A 22 4.20 -4.43 -11.66
C CYS A 22 3.01 -4.98 -12.51
N ALA A 23 2.57 -4.12 -13.43
CA ALA A 23 2.18 -4.42 -14.81
C ALA A 23 0.78 -5.01 -15.14
N THR A 24 0.02 -4.17 -15.86
CA THR A 24 -0.88 -4.43 -17.02
C THR A 24 -2.35 -4.78 -16.82
N ALA A 25 -3.19 -3.75 -16.65
CA ALA A 25 -4.51 -3.60 -17.28
C ALA A 25 -5.64 -4.62 -16.98
N ALA A 26 -6.79 -4.03 -16.60
CA ALA A 26 -8.18 -4.43 -16.79
C ALA A 26 -8.63 -5.84 -16.37
N ALA A 27 -9.24 -5.93 -15.18
CA ALA A 27 -10.47 -6.69 -14.94
C ALA A 27 -11.01 -6.33 -13.55
N GLN A 28 -12.17 -5.67 -13.50
CA GLN A 28 -12.84 -5.21 -12.28
C GLN A 28 -13.43 -6.44 -11.56
N GLN A 29 -12.90 -6.79 -10.39
CA GLN A 29 -13.54 -7.71 -9.45
C GLN A 29 -13.60 -7.05 -8.08
N THR A 30 -14.80 -6.71 -7.64
CA THR A 30 -15.10 -6.19 -6.31
C THR A 30 -15.23 -7.38 -5.33
N GLY A 31 -14.29 -7.53 -4.38
CA GLY A 31 -14.38 -8.59 -3.37
C GLY A 31 -13.12 -8.81 -2.50
N LYS A 32 -13.25 -9.60 -1.43
CA LYS A 32 -12.15 -10.05 -0.58
C LYS A 32 -11.27 -11.04 -1.34
N PHE A 33 -10.05 -10.65 -1.67
CA PHE A 33 -9.10 -11.51 -2.35
C PHE A 33 -8.42 -12.44 -1.35
N THR A 34 -8.23 -13.71 -1.73
CA THR A 34 -7.41 -14.65 -0.96
C THR A 34 -6.29 -15.23 -1.81
N TYR A 35 -5.08 -15.33 -1.26
CA TYR A 35 -3.95 -16.03 -1.86
C TYR A 35 -3.51 -17.16 -0.93
N GLN A 36 -3.53 -18.40 -1.43
CA GLN A 36 -3.22 -19.59 -0.62
C GLN A 36 -4.01 -19.64 0.71
N GLY A 37 -5.28 -19.21 0.68
CA GLY A 37 -6.15 -19.16 1.86
C GLY A 37 -5.96 -17.95 2.79
N LYS A 38 -5.02 -17.04 2.50
CA LYS A 38 -4.79 -15.81 3.26
C LYS A 38 -5.50 -14.62 2.61
N GLU A 39 -6.21 -13.83 3.40
CA GLU A 39 -6.84 -12.57 2.95
C GLU A 39 -5.77 -11.55 2.56
N VAL A 40 -6.01 -10.81 1.47
CA VAL A 40 -5.20 -9.65 1.08
C VAL A 40 -6.06 -8.39 1.08
N ASN A 41 -5.45 -7.28 1.46
CA ASN A 41 -6.06 -5.97 1.64
C ASN A 41 -5.53 -5.02 0.55
N LEU A 42 -6.01 -5.18 -0.67
CA LEU A 42 -5.58 -4.35 -1.80
C LEU A 42 -6.27 -2.99 -1.78
N PRO A 43 -5.63 -1.94 -2.34
CA PRO A 43 -6.30 -0.66 -2.56
C PRO A 43 -7.52 -0.82 -3.50
N PRO A 44 -8.43 0.15 -3.52
CA PRO A 44 -9.56 0.19 -4.44
C PRO A 44 -9.14 -0.07 -5.90
N ASP A 45 -10.00 -0.76 -6.65
CA ASP A 45 -9.80 -1.13 -8.06
C ASP A 45 -8.52 -1.94 -8.40
N ALA A 46 -7.69 -2.29 -7.41
CA ALA A 46 -6.53 -3.13 -7.66
C ALA A 46 -6.91 -4.60 -7.85
N VAL A 47 -6.26 -5.21 -8.82
CA VAL A 47 -6.49 -6.59 -9.21
C VAL A 47 -5.32 -7.45 -8.76
N PHE A 48 -5.59 -8.43 -7.92
CA PHE A 48 -4.56 -9.37 -7.49
C PHE A 48 -4.14 -10.31 -8.64
N ARG A 49 -2.83 -10.45 -8.87
CA ARG A 49 -2.27 -11.30 -9.94
C ARG A 49 -1.40 -12.41 -9.36
N PRO A 50 -1.98 -13.57 -8.98
CA PRO A 50 -1.24 -14.63 -8.30
C PRO A 50 -0.08 -15.19 -9.12
N LYS A 51 -0.20 -15.22 -10.46
CA LYS A 51 0.84 -15.76 -11.36
C LYS A 51 2.20 -15.04 -11.24
N PHE A 52 2.18 -13.76 -10.87
CA PHE A 52 3.39 -12.93 -10.75
C PHE A 52 3.71 -12.58 -9.29
N PHE A 53 2.94 -13.10 -8.35
CA PHE A 53 3.11 -12.81 -6.95
C PHE A 53 4.04 -13.83 -6.29
N LYS A 54 5.08 -13.32 -5.63
CA LYS A 54 5.92 -14.11 -4.73
C LYS A 54 5.77 -13.55 -3.32
N PHE A 55 5.26 -14.38 -2.41
CA PHE A 55 5.15 -14.00 -1.01
C PHE A 55 6.54 -13.82 -0.38
N ILE A 56 6.71 -12.73 0.36
CA ILE A 56 7.89 -12.39 1.14
C ILE A 56 7.45 -12.35 2.61
N ASP A 57 8.12 -13.13 3.45
CA ASP A 57 7.93 -13.10 4.90
C ASP A 57 8.90 -12.07 5.52
N TYR A 58 8.35 -11.12 6.29
CA TYR A 58 9.14 -10.10 6.99
C TYR A 58 9.19 -10.31 8.50
N SER A 59 8.58 -11.36 9.04
CA SER A 59 8.52 -11.62 10.48
C SER A 59 9.91 -11.75 11.11
N GLU A 60 10.87 -12.35 10.40
CA GLU A 60 12.24 -12.53 10.87
C GLU A 60 12.97 -11.20 11.16
N LYS A 61 12.60 -10.11 10.46
CA LYS A 61 13.21 -8.79 10.65
C LYS A 61 12.90 -8.18 12.00
N LEU A 62 11.83 -8.61 12.67
CA LEU A 62 11.44 -8.09 13.99
C LEU A 62 12.43 -8.46 15.10
N ASN A 63 13.33 -9.42 14.84
CA ASN A 63 14.42 -9.80 15.74
C ASN A 63 15.67 -8.94 15.56
N THR A 64 15.73 -8.09 14.54
CA THR A 64 16.89 -7.25 14.22
C THR A 64 16.52 -5.78 14.36
N VAL A 65 17.21 -5.04 15.23
CA VAL A 65 16.98 -3.60 15.36
C VAL A 65 17.80 -2.87 14.31
N ASN A 66 17.13 -2.24 13.34
CA ASN A 66 17.78 -1.37 12.37
C ASN A 66 17.70 0.08 12.88
N ASN A 67 18.82 0.82 12.86
CA ASN A 67 18.88 2.18 13.42
C ASN A 67 18.45 3.28 12.43
N GLN A 68 17.72 2.94 11.37
CA GLN A 68 17.27 3.94 10.39
C GLN A 68 15.86 4.45 10.72
N SER A 69 15.77 5.75 10.96
CA SER A 69 14.51 6.49 10.92
C SER A 69 13.96 6.45 9.50
N VAL A 70 12.76 5.93 9.31
CA VAL A 70 12.11 5.87 8.00
C VAL A 70 11.00 6.91 7.97
N ASN A 71 11.08 7.83 7.00
CA ASN A 71 9.98 8.77 6.76
C ASN A 71 8.74 7.97 6.34
N LYS A 72 7.73 7.94 7.23
CA LYS A 72 6.46 7.23 7.03
C LYS A 72 5.50 7.96 6.11
N ASN A 73 5.77 9.24 5.84
CA ASN A 73 4.91 10.05 5.00
C ASN A 73 5.22 9.78 3.53
N PHE A 74 4.58 8.75 2.98
CA PHE A 74 4.64 8.45 1.55
C PHE A 74 4.17 9.64 0.70
N MET A 75 3.21 10.42 1.20
CA MET A 75 2.71 11.59 0.50
C MET A 75 3.73 12.74 0.43
N ALA A 76 4.84 12.68 1.18
CA ALA A 76 5.89 13.69 1.13
C ALA A 76 6.63 13.75 -0.22
N GLU A 77 6.50 12.72 -1.07
CA GLU A 77 7.09 12.68 -2.41
C GLU A 77 6.20 13.34 -3.47
N PHE A 78 4.99 13.80 -3.10
CA PHE A 78 3.99 14.37 -4.03
C PHE A 78 3.88 15.88 -3.92
N SER A 79 3.46 16.51 -5.02
CA SER A 79 3.11 17.92 -5.03
C SER A 79 1.79 18.17 -4.27
N GLU A 80 1.59 19.38 -3.76
CA GLU A 80 0.31 19.78 -3.13
C GLU A 80 -0.88 19.58 -4.08
N GLU A 81 -0.68 19.82 -5.37
CA GLU A 81 -1.69 19.63 -6.41
C GLU A 81 -2.10 18.16 -6.55
N ASP A 82 -1.13 17.24 -6.43
CA ASP A 82 -1.41 15.81 -6.50
C ASP A 82 -2.09 15.31 -5.22
N ILE A 83 -1.69 15.82 -4.06
CA ILE A 83 -2.39 15.55 -2.79
C ILE A 83 -3.85 16.01 -2.87
N GLN A 84 -4.12 17.23 -3.38
CA GLN A 84 -5.50 17.71 -3.56
C GLN A 84 -6.31 16.84 -4.52
N LYS A 85 -5.69 16.29 -5.58
CA LYS A 85 -6.38 15.33 -6.46
C LYS A 85 -6.71 14.04 -5.73
N PHE A 86 -5.82 13.53 -4.88
CA PHE A 86 -6.13 12.36 -4.05
C PHE A 86 -7.34 12.64 -3.13
N GLU A 87 -7.36 13.80 -2.49
CA GLU A 87 -8.43 14.18 -1.56
C GLU A 87 -9.79 14.36 -2.24
N THR A 88 -9.82 14.80 -3.50
CA THR A 88 -11.06 15.24 -4.17
C THR A 88 -11.53 14.31 -5.29
N ILE A 89 -10.61 13.71 -6.06
CA ILE A 89 -10.92 12.89 -7.23
C ILE A 89 -10.78 11.40 -6.89
N TYR A 90 -9.78 11.03 -6.08
CA TYR A 90 -9.45 9.65 -5.74
C TYR A 90 -9.75 9.36 -4.26
N GLN A 91 -10.95 9.73 -3.82
CA GLN A 91 -11.32 9.72 -2.40
C GLN A 91 -11.22 8.33 -1.76
N GLU A 92 -11.54 7.26 -2.49
CA GLU A 92 -11.42 5.89 -1.98
C GLU A 92 -9.95 5.47 -1.78
N ASP A 93 -9.08 5.78 -2.75
CA ASP A 93 -7.64 5.54 -2.64
C ASP A 93 -7.02 6.34 -1.49
N TYR A 94 -7.45 7.60 -1.34
CA TYR A 94 -7.01 8.46 -0.25
C TYR A 94 -7.48 7.94 1.11
N THR A 95 -8.71 7.43 1.19
CA THR A 95 -9.24 6.79 2.42
C THR A 95 -8.41 5.55 2.78
N TYR A 96 -8.15 4.67 1.81
CA TYR A 96 -7.28 3.50 2.01
C TYR A 96 -5.87 3.89 2.48
N TYR A 97 -5.32 4.96 1.91
CA TYR A 97 -4.05 5.53 2.36
C TYR A 97 -4.09 6.00 3.82
N GLN A 98 -5.11 6.77 4.20
CA GLN A 98 -5.27 7.27 5.56
C GLN A 98 -5.43 6.14 6.59
N GLU A 99 -6.13 5.06 6.23
CA GLU A 99 -6.24 3.87 7.06
C GLU A 99 -4.88 3.18 7.30
N ALA A 100 -4.07 3.05 6.25
CA ALA A 100 -2.72 2.49 6.35
C ALA A 100 -1.82 3.33 7.26
N VAL A 101 -1.83 4.66 7.09
CA VAL A 101 -1.04 5.58 7.92
C VAL A 101 -1.50 5.52 9.38
N THR A 102 -2.82 5.50 9.61
CA THR A 102 -3.39 5.36 10.96
C THR A 102 -2.93 4.05 11.61
N TYR A 103 -2.87 2.96 10.86
CA TYR A 103 -2.32 1.70 11.32
C TYR A 103 -0.81 1.80 11.63
N PHE A 104 0.01 2.37 10.75
CA PHE A 104 1.47 2.53 10.98
C PHE A 104 1.81 3.41 12.18
N ASN A 105 0.94 4.35 12.53
CA ASN A 105 1.09 5.20 13.71
C ASN A 105 0.79 4.45 15.02
N LYS A 106 0.07 3.32 14.98
CA LYS A 106 -0.20 2.47 16.14
C LYS A 106 0.93 1.47 16.44
N LEU A 107 1.86 1.28 15.49
CA LEU A 107 2.96 0.32 15.63
C LEU A 107 4.01 0.82 16.62
N SER A 108 4.57 -0.09 17.42
CA SER A 108 5.61 0.22 18.38
C SER A 108 6.90 0.72 17.73
N ASP A 109 7.72 1.43 18.48
CA ASP A 109 9.03 1.91 18.02
C ASP A 109 9.94 0.77 17.55
N LYS A 110 9.84 -0.40 18.19
CA LYS A 110 10.58 -1.61 17.78
C LYS A 110 10.22 -2.01 16.35
N VAL A 111 8.92 -2.12 16.05
CA VAL A 111 8.44 -2.47 14.71
C VAL A 111 8.86 -1.41 13.70
N ASN A 112 8.72 -0.13 14.05
CA ASN A 112 9.08 1.00 13.18
C ASN A 112 10.58 1.09 12.87
N ARG A 113 11.44 0.58 13.76
CA ARG A 113 12.89 0.48 13.53
C ARG A 113 13.29 -0.78 12.78
N ALA A 114 12.55 -1.88 12.96
CA ALA A 114 12.82 -3.15 12.29
C ALA A 114 12.42 -3.14 10.81
N LEU A 115 11.33 -2.45 10.47
CA LEU A 115 10.71 -2.49 9.14
C LEU A 115 10.79 -1.14 8.43
N THR A 116 11.07 -1.19 7.13
CA THR A 116 10.93 -0.01 6.28
C THR A 116 9.47 0.26 5.93
N VAL A 117 9.14 1.50 5.57
CA VAL A 117 7.78 1.88 5.15
C VAL A 117 7.31 1.05 3.97
N LYS A 118 8.21 0.70 3.03
CA LYS A 118 7.90 -0.21 1.92
C LYS A 118 7.48 -1.59 2.39
N GLN A 119 8.13 -2.11 3.44
CA GLN A 119 7.81 -3.41 4.03
C GLN A 119 6.50 -3.34 4.83
N LEU A 120 6.26 -2.25 5.55
CA LEU A 120 4.99 -2.01 6.23
C LEU A 120 3.82 -1.98 5.25
N TRP A 121 3.96 -1.30 4.11
CA TRP A 121 2.98 -1.32 3.03
C TRP A 121 2.77 -2.71 2.45
N TYR A 122 3.85 -3.47 2.20
CA TYR A 122 3.73 -4.85 1.75
C TYR A 122 2.92 -5.70 2.73
N ILE A 123 3.23 -5.64 4.03
CA ILE A 123 2.53 -6.39 5.07
C ILE A 123 1.06 -5.96 5.14
N TYR A 124 0.82 -4.65 5.13
CA TYR A 124 -0.53 -4.08 5.16
C TYR A 124 -1.40 -4.56 4.00
N MET A 125 -0.82 -4.80 2.82
CA MET A 125 -1.51 -5.33 1.64
C MET A 125 -1.62 -6.86 1.62
N TYR A 126 -0.54 -7.58 1.92
CA TYR A 126 -0.41 -8.99 1.54
C TYR A 126 -0.27 -9.97 2.71
N ASP A 127 -0.05 -9.49 3.94
CA ASP A 127 0.14 -10.35 5.11
C ASP A 127 -0.68 -9.86 6.30
N GLN A 128 -2.00 -10.10 6.25
CA GLN A 128 -2.92 -9.67 7.29
C GLN A 128 -2.64 -10.34 8.64
N GLU A 129 -2.10 -11.56 8.63
CA GLU A 129 -1.74 -12.27 9.86
C GLU A 129 -0.59 -11.57 10.57
N LEU A 130 0.50 -11.26 9.85
CA LEU A 130 1.61 -10.51 10.42
C LEU A 130 1.17 -9.08 10.78
N LYS A 131 0.40 -8.40 9.93
CA LYS A 131 -0.19 -7.07 10.22
C LYS A 131 -0.87 -7.05 11.60
N ASN A 132 -1.71 -8.04 11.90
CA ASN A 132 -2.39 -8.10 13.18
C ASN A 132 -1.43 -8.38 14.34
N LYS A 133 -0.42 -9.24 14.13
CA LYS A 133 0.62 -9.52 15.14
C LYS A 133 1.47 -8.30 15.48
N LEU A 134 1.79 -7.44 14.50
CA LEU A 134 2.64 -6.26 14.70
C LEU A 134 2.09 -5.26 15.73
N LEU A 135 0.79 -5.27 16.00
CA LEU A 135 0.17 -4.41 17.03
C LEU A 135 0.55 -4.80 18.47
N TYR A 136 1.16 -5.98 18.66
CA TYR A 136 1.46 -6.55 19.98
C TYR A 136 2.97 -6.79 20.22
N PHE A 137 3.85 -6.24 19.37
CA PHE A 137 5.31 -6.31 19.51
C PHE A 137 5.89 -5.15 20.31
#